data_AF-M2U7X0-F1
#
_entry.id   AF-M2U7X0-F1
#
_cell.length_a   1.000
_cell.length_b   1.000
_cell.length_c   1.000
_cell.angle_alpha   90.00
_cell.angle_beta   90.00
_cell.angle_gamma   90.00
#
_symmetry.space_group_name_H-M   'P 1'
#
loop_
_entity.id
_entity.type
_entity.pdbx_description
1 polymer ?
#
loop_
_entity_poly.entity_id
_entity_poly.type
_entity_poly.pdbx_seq_one_letter_code
_entity_poly.pdbx_strand_id
1 'polypeptide(L)'
;METTNSSLPKGAHPYYPVEKEIVGYLANTSGTFDLVLKFTAGCVAIFGVTYVMVKRSRPNASTGDLATIMWFVLCGCIHSFFEGYFAYNFRNMGGMNDLFGQLWKEYALSDSRYLTQDAFVLCMETITAVFWGPGSFLTAYLISIDHPLRYSAQLIVSLGQFYGDVLYYTTSLFDHYILNLSYSRPEQFYYWGYFVLMNAFWIVIPGYLMYQSVMATWSAFAAVNDAARLVEKLGKKRN
;
A
#
# COMPACT_ATOMS: atom_id res chain seq x y z
N MET A 1 24.15 34.55 -27.20
CA MET A 1 22.73 34.39 -26.84
C MET A 1 22.69 33.79 -25.45
N GLU A 2 22.44 34.65 -24.46
CA GLU A 2 22.32 34.27 -23.06
C GLU A 2 21.11 33.35 -22.87
N THR A 3 21.36 32.17 -22.33
CA THR A 3 20.33 31.27 -21.81
C THR A 3 19.76 31.90 -20.54
N THR A 4 18.57 32.47 -20.64
CA THR A 4 17.80 32.99 -19.50
C THR A 4 17.47 31.85 -18.54
N ASN A 5 18.23 31.76 -17.44
CA ASN A 5 17.80 31.08 -16.23
C ASN A 5 16.59 31.83 -15.67
N SER A 6 15.37 31.41 -16.03
CA SER A 6 14.18 31.85 -15.33
C SER A 6 14.15 31.15 -13.98
N SER A 7 14.75 31.77 -12.95
CA SER A 7 14.53 31.34 -11.58
C SER A 7 13.04 31.44 -11.27
N LEU A 8 12.41 30.29 -11.09
CA LEU A 8 11.05 30.17 -10.58
C LEU A 8 10.91 31.09 -9.33
N PRO A 9 9.77 31.78 -9.15
CA PRO A 9 9.55 32.62 -7.97
C PRO A 9 9.83 31.83 -6.68
N LYS A 10 10.34 32.49 -5.63
CA LYS A 10 10.47 31.86 -4.31
C LYS A 10 9.12 31.27 -3.89
N GLY A 11 9.09 29.95 -3.66
CA GLY A 11 7.88 29.20 -3.31
C GLY A 11 7.14 28.51 -4.47
N ALA A 12 7.57 28.70 -5.72
CA ALA A 12 6.93 28.05 -6.87
C ALA A 12 7.28 26.55 -6.96
N HIS A 13 6.25 25.72 -7.07
CA HIS A 13 6.34 24.26 -7.21
C HIS A 13 5.24 23.74 -8.15
N PRO A 14 5.37 22.51 -8.70
CA PRO A 14 4.42 21.97 -9.69
C PRO A 14 3.14 21.35 -9.08
N TYR A 15 3.04 21.29 -7.75
CA TYR A 15 1.92 20.62 -7.05
C TYR A 15 0.71 21.53 -6.91
N TYR A 16 -0.48 20.91 -6.86
CA TYR A 16 -1.76 21.58 -6.70
C TYR A 16 -2.30 21.40 -5.29
N PRO A 17 -2.97 22.39 -4.67
CA PRO A 17 -3.12 23.77 -5.14
C PRO A 17 -1.77 24.51 -5.22
N VAL A 18 -1.58 25.32 -6.26
CA VAL A 18 -0.30 25.97 -6.57
C VAL A 18 0.08 27.08 -5.60
N GLU A 19 -0.91 27.59 -4.87
CA GLU A 19 -0.79 28.64 -3.86
C GLU A 19 -0.37 28.11 -2.48
N LYS A 20 -0.45 26.79 -2.24
CA LYS A 20 -0.18 26.20 -0.92
C LYS A 20 1.31 25.95 -0.75
N GLU A 21 1.93 26.64 0.20
CA GLU A 21 3.36 26.51 0.49
C GLU A 21 3.78 25.05 0.80
N ILE A 22 4.89 24.62 0.20
CA ILE A 22 5.58 23.38 0.55
C ILE A 22 6.86 23.72 1.29
N VAL A 23 6.91 23.33 2.56
CA VAL A 23 8.03 23.63 3.47
C VAL A 23 9.33 23.07 2.91
N GLY A 24 10.31 23.96 2.71
CA GLY A 24 11.66 23.61 2.28
C GLY A 24 11.73 22.99 0.88
N TYR A 25 10.76 23.27 0.00
CA TYR A 25 10.67 22.63 -1.32
C TYR A 25 12.00 22.68 -2.11
N LEU A 26 12.46 21.49 -2.51
CA LEU A 26 13.52 21.29 -3.48
C LEU A 26 13.01 20.38 -4.60
N ALA A 27 13.22 20.76 -5.85
CA ALA A 27 12.89 19.91 -6.99
C ALA A 27 13.69 18.60 -6.97
N ASN A 28 13.13 17.54 -7.54
CA ASN A 28 13.85 16.27 -7.73
C ASN A 28 15.08 16.49 -8.62
N THR A 29 16.17 15.82 -8.25
CA THR A 29 17.41 15.82 -9.06
C THR A 29 17.41 14.70 -10.10
N SER A 30 16.65 13.62 -9.87
CA SER A 30 16.40 12.54 -10.83
C SER A 30 15.14 12.82 -11.64
N GLY A 31 15.14 12.42 -12.92
CA GLY A 31 13.92 12.44 -13.74
C GLY A 31 12.96 11.31 -13.36
N THR A 32 11.69 11.44 -13.77
CA THR A 32 10.63 10.44 -13.52
C THR A 32 11.02 9.04 -13.98
N PHE A 33 11.60 8.89 -15.19
CA PHE A 33 12.01 7.59 -15.71
C PHE A 33 13.04 6.90 -14.81
N ASP A 34 14.04 7.63 -14.31
CA ASP A 34 15.07 7.09 -13.42
C ASP A 34 14.46 6.65 -12.08
N LEU A 35 13.50 7.41 -11.56
CA LEU A 35 12.80 7.08 -10.32
C LEU A 35 11.96 5.81 -10.48
N VAL A 36 11.17 5.72 -11.55
CA VAL A 36 10.39 4.53 -11.88
C VAL A 36 11.28 3.31 -12.07
N LEU A 37 12.42 3.46 -12.74
CA LEU A 37 13.39 2.38 -12.94
C LEU A 37 13.96 1.89 -11.59
N LYS A 38 14.37 2.81 -10.70
CA LYS A 38 14.88 2.47 -9.36
C LYS A 38 13.81 1.78 -8.50
N PHE A 39 12.57 2.29 -8.52
CA PHE A 39 11.45 1.67 -7.82
C PHE A 39 11.18 0.25 -8.34
N THR A 40 11.09 0.10 -9.66
CA THR A 40 10.88 -1.20 -10.32
C THR A 40 12.00 -2.19 -9.99
N ALA A 41 13.26 -1.74 -10.01
CA ALA A 41 14.41 -2.57 -9.63
C ALA A 41 14.30 -3.03 -8.17
N GLY A 42 13.85 -2.15 -7.26
CA GLY A 42 13.54 -2.50 -5.87
C GLY A 42 12.46 -3.59 -5.77
N CYS A 43 11.33 -3.44 -6.47
CA CYS A 43 10.26 -4.44 -6.50
C CYS A 43 10.76 -5.80 -7.04
N VAL A 44 11.52 -5.79 -8.15
CA VAL A 44 12.10 -7.02 -8.73
C VAL A 44 13.05 -7.70 -7.75
N ALA A 45 13.89 -6.93 -7.04
CA ALA A 45 14.77 -7.47 -6.02
C ALA A 45 13.99 -8.10 -4.86
N ILE A 46 12.96 -7.42 -4.34
CA ILE A 46 12.08 -7.94 -3.30
C ILE A 46 11.45 -9.25 -3.76
N PHE A 47 10.79 -9.27 -4.92
CA PHE A 47 10.16 -10.48 -5.45
C PHE A 47 11.14 -11.62 -5.68
N GLY A 48 12.34 -11.33 -6.22
CA GLY A 48 13.38 -12.33 -6.44
C GLY A 48 13.86 -12.97 -5.13
N VAL A 49 14.14 -12.15 -4.11
CA VAL A 49 14.55 -12.63 -2.78
C VAL A 49 13.43 -13.45 -2.15
N THR A 50 12.19 -12.94 -2.15
CA THR A 50 11.03 -13.66 -1.60
C THR A 50 10.82 -15.00 -2.30
N TYR A 51 10.87 -15.03 -3.64
CA TYR A 51 10.74 -16.26 -4.43
C TYR A 51 11.75 -17.31 -3.99
N VAL A 52 13.03 -16.93 -3.96
CA VAL A 52 14.13 -17.84 -3.60
C VAL A 52 13.96 -18.34 -2.17
N MET A 53 13.62 -17.47 -1.22
CA MET A 53 13.41 -17.84 0.17
C MET A 53 12.25 -18.82 0.34
N VAL A 54 11.08 -18.52 -0.26
CA VAL A 54 9.90 -19.39 -0.18
C VAL A 54 10.14 -20.73 -0.86
N LYS A 55 10.76 -20.76 -2.04
CA LYS A 55 11.05 -22.02 -2.74
C LYS A 55 12.09 -22.87 -2.04
N ARG A 56 12.99 -22.27 -1.24
CA ARG A 56 13.93 -23.00 -0.39
C ARG A 56 13.26 -23.55 0.87
N SER A 57 12.38 -22.80 1.53
CA SER A 57 11.74 -23.23 2.78
C SER A 57 10.51 -24.13 2.57
N ARG A 58 9.71 -23.88 1.52
CA ARG A 58 8.50 -24.63 1.15
C ARG A 58 8.49 -24.91 -0.36
N PRO A 59 9.29 -25.87 -0.86
CA PRO A 59 9.41 -26.17 -2.29
C PRO A 59 8.09 -26.49 -2.98
N ASN A 60 7.14 -27.08 -2.25
CA ASN A 60 5.82 -27.47 -2.74
C ASN A 60 4.73 -26.41 -2.50
N ALA A 61 5.10 -25.16 -2.21
CA ALA A 61 4.14 -24.06 -2.09
C ALA A 61 3.29 -23.94 -3.37
N SER A 62 1.98 -23.81 -3.21
CA SER A 62 1.08 -23.57 -4.33
C SER A 62 1.38 -22.22 -4.98
N THR A 63 1.05 -22.07 -6.27
CA THR A 63 1.20 -20.78 -6.96
C THR A 63 0.42 -19.67 -6.27
N GLY A 64 -0.76 -19.98 -5.73
CA GLY A 64 -1.58 -19.04 -4.97
C GLY A 64 -0.89 -18.58 -3.68
N ASP A 65 -0.38 -19.51 -2.88
CA ASP A 65 0.35 -19.18 -1.65
C ASP A 65 1.60 -18.35 -1.95
N LEU A 66 2.35 -18.71 -3.00
CA LEU A 66 3.53 -17.97 -3.41
C LEU A 66 3.20 -16.53 -3.83
N ALA A 67 2.15 -16.34 -4.65
CA ALA A 67 1.71 -15.02 -5.07
C ALA A 67 1.23 -14.17 -3.89
N THR A 68 0.46 -14.75 -2.97
CA THR A 68 -0.01 -14.05 -1.77
C THR A 68 1.14 -13.70 -0.82
N ILE A 69 2.14 -14.58 -0.66
CA ILE A 69 3.35 -14.27 0.11
C ILE A 69 4.11 -13.10 -0.53
N MET A 70 4.33 -13.13 -1.85
CA MET A 70 5.00 -12.04 -2.57
C MET A 70 4.28 -10.71 -2.42
N TRP A 71 2.94 -10.72 -2.52
CA TRP A 71 2.11 -9.55 -2.30
C TRP A 71 2.33 -8.98 -0.89
N PHE A 72 2.18 -9.80 0.16
CA PHE A 72 2.34 -9.32 1.53
C PHE A 72 3.78 -8.92 1.86
N VAL A 73 4.80 -9.53 1.27
CA VAL A 73 6.18 -9.05 1.44
C VAL A 73 6.38 -7.69 0.78
N LEU A 74 5.83 -7.47 -0.43
CA LEU A 74 5.86 -6.16 -1.07
C LEU A 74 5.12 -5.12 -0.23
N CYS A 75 3.91 -5.41 0.24
CA CYS A 75 3.16 -4.52 1.14
C CYS A 75 3.94 -4.22 2.41
N GLY A 76 4.54 -5.24 3.03
CA GLY A 76 5.39 -5.08 4.21
C GLY A 76 6.52 -4.08 3.95
N CYS A 77 7.20 -4.20 2.81
CA CYS A 77 8.26 -3.28 2.44
C CYS A 77 7.76 -1.86 2.16
N ILE A 78 6.67 -1.70 1.41
CA ILE A 78 6.11 -0.38 1.09
C ILE A 78 5.65 0.31 2.37
N HIS A 79 4.82 -0.35 3.18
CA HIS A 79 4.29 0.24 4.39
C HIS A 79 5.37 0.56 5.42
N SER A 80 6.27 -0.39 5.73
CA SER A 80 7.28 -0.17 6.77
C SER A 80 8.39 0.79 6.36
N PHE A 81 8.84 0.77 5.10
CA PHE A 81 9.99 1.57 4.67
C PHE A 81 9.58 2.82 3.89
N PHE A 82 8.68 2.71 2.93
CA PHE A 82 8.31 3.84 2.08
C PHE A 82 7.34 4.78 2.79
N GLU A 83 6.23 4.26 3.29
CA GLU A 83 5.23 5.03 4.06
C GLU A 83 5.75 5.39 5.46
N GLY A 84 6.49 4.50 6.10
CA GLY A 84 7.22 4.82 7.33
C GLY A 84 8.21 5.98 7.17
N TYR A 85 8.92 6.05 6.04
CA TYR A 85 9.77 7.20 5.71
C TYR A 85 8.95 8.48 5.54
N PHE A 86 7.77 8.41 4.93
CA PHE A 86 6.86 9.55 4.85
C PHE A 86 6.39 10.01 6.23
N ALA A 87 5.88 9.11 7.07
CA ALA A 87 5.41 9.44 8.40
C ALA A 87 6.52 10.08 9.26
N TYR A 88 7.76 9.57 9.16
CA TYR A 88 8.92 10.14 9.85
C TYR A 88 9.30 11.54 9.34
N ASN A 89 9.29 11.74 8.01
CA ASN A 89 9.73 13.00 7.37
C ASN A 89 8.58 13.96 7.05
N PHE A 90 7.35 13.70 7.50
CA PHE A 90 6.12 14.41 7.15
C PHE A 90 6.25 15.93 7.14
N ARG A 91 6.99 16.49 8.11
CA ARG A 91 7.16 17.95 8.23
C ARG A 91 8.10 18.56 7.19
N ASN A 92 9.06 17.79 6.68
CA ASN A 92 10.17 18.28 5.87
C ASN A 92 10.26 17.58 4.50
N MET A 93 9.22 16.83 4.08
CA MET A 93 9.25 16.01 2.88
C MET A 93 9.62 16.79 1.62
N GLY A 94 9.18 18.06 1.51
CA GLY A 94 9.49 18.93 0.38
C GLY A 94 10.98 19.14 0.12
N GLY A 95 11.82 19.08 1.16
CA GLY A 95 13.27 19.27 1.07
C GLY A 95 14.07 17.99 0.88
N MET A 96 13.43 16.81 0.87
CA MET A 96 14.15 15.54 0.79
C MET A 96 14.62 15.27 -0.64
N ASN A 97 15.89 14.90 -0.81
CA ASN A 97 16.48 14.59 -2.13
C ASN A 97 17.19 13.23 -2.17
N ASP A 98 17.05 12.40 -1.14
CA ASP A 98 17.36 10.97 -1.25
C ASP A 98 16.32 10.24 -2.13
N LEU A 99 16.52 8.94 -2.34
CA LEU A 99 15.65 8.15 -3.21
C LEU A 99 14.18 8.19 -2.78
N PHE A 100 13.88 8.02 -1.49
CA PHE A 100 12.51 7.97 -1.01
C PHE A 100 11.87 9.35 -1.04
N GLY A 101 12.59 10.40 -0.64
CA GLY A 101 12.11 11.77 -0.78
C GLY A 101 11.76 12.15 -2.21
N GLN A 102 12.60 11.74 -3.18
CA GLN A 102 12.32 11.99 -4.59
C GLN A 102 11.13 11.18 -5.12
N LEU A 103 10.99 9.91 -4.73
CA LEU A 103 9.84 9.08 -5.08
C LEU A 103 8.53 9.63 -4.51
N TRP A 104 8.53 10.11 -3.25
CA TRP A 104 7.36 10.75 -2.65
C TRP A 104 6.99 12.04 -3.36
N LYS A 105 7.97 12.87 -3.72
CA LYS A 105 7.72 14.06 -4.54
C LYS A 105 7.17 13.72 -5.93
N GLU A 106 7.69 12.67 -6.57
CA GLU A 106 7.15 12.21 -7.86
C GLU A 106 5.69 11.75 -7.72
N TYR A 107 5.39 10.92 -6.72
CA TYR A 107 4.03 10.46 -6.45
C TYR A 107 3.07 11.61 -6.08
N ALA A 108 3.57 12.60 -5.33
CA ALA A 108 2.79 13.76 -4.91
C ALA A 108 2.32 14.67 -6.08
N LEU A 109 2.81 14.46 -7.30
CA LEU A 109 2.24 15.09 -8.50
C LEU A 109 0.78 14.65 -8.73
N SER A 110 0.43 13.46 -8.24
CA SER A 110 -0.93 12.92 -8.24
C SER A 110 -1.74 13.25 -6.99
N ASP A 111 -1.06 13.49 -5.86
CA ASP A 111 -1.67 13.92 -4.61
C ASP A 111 -0.70 14.71 -3.73
N SER A 112 -0.83 16.04 -3.75
CA SER A 112 0.05 16.93 -2.99
C SER A 112 -0.16 16.88 -1.47
N ARG A 113 -1.16 16.14 -0.95
CA ARG A 113 -1.36 15.98 0.50
C ARG A 113 -0.12 15.40 1.19
N TYR A 114 0.69 14.62 0.46
CA TYR A 114 1.99 14.11 0.89
C TYR A 114 3.10 15.16 1.04
N LEU A 115 2.90 16.39 0.54
CA LEU A 115 3.86 17.49 0.67
C LEU A 115 3.30 18.67 1.45
N THR A 116 1.99 18.71 1.65
CA THR A 116 1.28 19.88 2.18
C THR A 116 0.67 19.64 3.58
N GLN A 117 1.26 18.67 4.30
CA GLN A 117 0.99 18.35 5.69
C GLN A 117 -0.48 18.00 5.99
N ASP A 118 -1.09 17.16 5.18
CA ASP A 118 -2.46 16.70 5.41
C ASP A 118 -2.56 15.77 6.64
N ALA A 119 -3.54 16.04 7.51
CA ALA A 119 -3.70 15.32 8.76
C ALA A 119 -4.20 13.88 8.56
N PHE A 120 -5.09 13.66 7.59
CA PHE A 120 -5.62 12.33 7.33
C PHE A 120 -4.53 11.44 6.74
N VAL A 121 -3.82 11.92 5.71
CA VAL A 121 -2.73 11.17 5.06
C VAL A 121 -1.64 10.83 6.08
N LEU A 122 -1.22 11.76 6.95
CA LEU A 122 -0.27 11.43 8.02
C LEU A 122 -0.77 10.29 8.93
N CYS A 123 -1.99 10.41 9.44
CA CYS A 123 -2.54 9.43 10.38
C CYS A 123 -2.69 8.06 9.73
N MET A 124 -3.22 8.01 8.50
CA MET A 124 -3.38 6.78 7.74
C MET A 124 -2.03 6.11 7.48
N GLU A 125 -1.05 6.85 6.96
CA GLU A 125 0.28 6.31 6.62
C GLU A 125 1.09 5.91 7.87
N THR A 126 0.83 6.56 9.01
CA THR A 126 1.42 6.14 10.28
C THR A 126 0.84 4.79 10.73
N ILE A 127 -0.48 4.60 10.59
CA ILE A 127 -1.14 3.34 10.92
C ILE A 127 -0.67 2.23 9.98
N THR A 128 -0.55 2.50 8.68
CA THR A 128 -0.06 1.52 7.71
C THR A 128 1.38 1.12 8.04
N ALA A 129 2.26 2.07 8.33
CA ALA A 129 3.65 1.79 8.67
C ALA A 129 3.81 0.99 9.97
N VAL A 130 3.02 1.31 11.02
CA VAL A 130 3.14 0.68 12.35
C VAL A 130 2.41 -0.67 12.42
N PHE A 131 1.27 -0.82 11.74
CA PHE A 131 0.44 -2.03 11.84
C PHE A 131 0.45 -2.86 10.57
N TRP A 132 0.17 -2.26 9.41
CA TRP A 132 0.00 -3.02 8.16
C TRP A 132 1.33 -3.49 7.58
N GLY A 133 2.42 -2.76 7.75
CA GLY A 133 3.76 -3.21 7.38
C GLY A 133 4.19 -4.46 8.14
N PRO A 134 4.32 -4.42 9.47
CA PRO A 134 4.63 -5.58 10.29
C PRO A 134 3.60 -6.71 10.15
N GLY A 135 2.31 -6.36 10.09
CA GLY A 135 1.23 -7.33 9.88
C GLY A 135 1.31 -8.06 8.55
N SER A 136 1.76 -7.39 7.48
CA SER A 136 1.97 -8.03 6.18
C SER A 136 3.12 -9.03 6.24
N PHE A 137 4.25 -8.68 6.85
CA PHE A 137 5.35 -9.64 7.03
C PHE A 137 4.93 -10.85 7.89
N LEU A 138 4.17 -10.62 8.97
CA LEU A 138 3.62 -11.69 9.78
C LEU A 138 2.69 -12.60 8.97
N THR A 139 1.82 -12.01 8.15
CA THR A 139 0.89 -12.76 7.29
C THR A 139 1.65 -13.61 6.28
N ALA A 140 2.64 -13.03 5.60
CA ALA A 140 3.53 -13.75 4.69
C ALA A 140 4.23 -14.93 5.39
N TYR A 141 4.73 -14.71 6.61
CA TYR A 141 5.34 -15.77 7.41
C TYR A 141 4.34 -16.88 7.73
N LEU A 142 3.14 -16.56 8.23
CA LEU A 142 2.11 -17.55 8.55
C LEU A 142 1.67 -18.37 7.34
N ILE A 143 1.59 -17.77 6.15
CA ILE A 143 1.33 -18.51 4.90
C ILE A 143 2.51 -19.42 4.56
N SER A 144 3.74 -18.95 4.75
CA SER A 144 4.95 -19.73 4.42
C SER A 144 5.09 -21.02 5.22
N ILE A 145 4.55 -21.06 6.45
CA ILE A 145 4.54 -22.25 7.32
C ILE A 145 3.18 -22.95 7.37
N ASP A 146 2.24 -22.58 6.51
CA ASP A 146 0.87 -23.10 6.43
C ASP A 146 0.11 -23.07 7.78
N HIS A 147 0.31 -22.00 8.55
CA HIS A 147 -0.28 -21.87 9.88
C HIS A 147 -1.77 -21.54 9.80
N PRO A 148 -2.66 -22.17 10.61
CA PRO A 148 -4.11 -21.92 10.55
C PRO A 148 -4.53 -20.45 10.71
N LEU A 149 -3.78 -19.67 11.49
CA LEU A 149 -4.04 -18.23 11.68
C LEU A 149 -3.74 -17.38 10.43
N ARG A 150 -3.19 -17.95 9.35
CA ARG A 150 -2.91 -17.21 8.10
C ARG A 150 -4.13 -16.45 7.59
N TYR A 151 -5.32 -17.06 7.63
CA TYR A 151 -6.53 -16.47 7.07
C TYR A 151 -7.06 -15.32 7.94
N SER A 152 -6.91 -15.42 9.26
CA SER A 152 -7.25 -14.34 10.18
C SER A 152 -6.31 -13.14 10.00
N ALA A 153 -5.00 -13.39 9.95
CA ALA A 153 -4.01 -12.33 9.72
C ALA A 153 -4.20 -11.65 8.36
N GLN A 154 -4.37 -12.46 7.30
CA GLN A 154 -4.72 -12.01 5.95
C GLN A 154 -5.98 -11.14 5.94
N LEU A 155 -7.06 -11.58 6.59
CA LEU A 155 -8.31 -10.82 6.64
C LEU A 155 -8.14 -9.46 7.32
N ILE A 156 -7.44 -9.41 8.46
CA ILE A 156 -7.24 -8.18 9.24
C ILE A 156 -6.41 -7.17 8.44
N VAL A 157 -5.26 -7.59 7.90
CA VAL A 157 -4.38 -6.69 7.15
C VAL A 157 -5.04 -6.24 5.85
N SER A 158 -5.68 -7.15 5.11
CA SER A 158 -6.38 -6.80 3.88
C SER A 158 -7.55 -5.86 4.12
N LEU A 159 -8.32 -6.04 5.19
CA LEU A 159 -9.38 -5.09 5.56
C LEU A 159 -8.79 -3.70 5.89
N GLY A 160 -7.68 -3.65 6.63
CA GLY A 160 -7.00 -2.40 6.97
C GLY A 160 -6.52 -1.63 5.73
N GLN A 161 -5.89 -2.34 4.79
CA GLN A 161 -5.45 -1.78 3.50
C GLN A 161 -6.63 -1.27 2.67
N PHE A 162 -7.65 -2.12 2.47
CA PHE A 162 -8.84 -1.76 1.70
C PHE A 162 -9.56 -0.54 2.29
N TYR A 163 -9.78 -0.55 3.61
CA TYR A 163 -10.49 0.52 4.29
C TYR A 163 -9.70 1.84 4.27
N GLY A 164 -8.38 1.78 4.51
CA GLY A 164 -7.51 2.94 4.43
C GLY A 164 -7.56 3.59 3.05
N ASP A 165 -7.49 2.78 1.99
CA ASP A 165 -7.50 3.30 0.62
C ASP A 165 -8.88 3.84 0.19
N VAL A 166 -9.98 3.23 0.65
CA VAL A 166 -11.33 3.82 0.50
C VAL A 166 -11.41 5.19 1.17
N LEU A 167 -10.86 5.35 2.37
CA LEU A 167 -10.81 6.65 3.05
C LEU A 167 -9.89 7.64 2.31
N TYR A 168 -8.75 7.18 1.78
CA TYR A 168 -7.83 8.00 0.98
C TYR A 168 -8.50 8.59 -0.26
N TYR A 169 -9.24 7.77 -1.02
CA TYR A 169 -10.02 8.23 -2.16
C TYR A 169 -11.15 9.16 -1.75
N THR A 170 -11.96 8.75 -0.77
CA THR A 170 -13.17 9.50 -0.42
C THR A 170 -12.87 10.86 0.20
N THR A 171 -11.78 10.99 0.96
CA THR A 171 -11.33 12.30 1.47
C THR A 171 -10.86 13.22 0.33
N SER A 172 -10.10 12.71 -0.64
CA SER A 172 -9.70 13.48 -1.82
C SER A 172 -10.90 13.93 -2.65
N LEU A 173 -11.85 13.03 -2.90
CA LEU A 173 -13.08 13.33 -3.65
C LEU A 173 -13.98 14.30 -2.89
N PHE A 174 -14.08 14.18 -1.57
CA PHE A 174 -14.82 15.14 -0.74
C PHE A 174 -14.23 16.53 -0.90
N ASP A 175 -12.92 16.69 -0.72
CA ASP A 175 -12.24 17.98 -0.87
C ASP A 175 -12.43 18.55 -2.29
N HIS A 176 -12.35 17.70 -3.31
CA HIS A 176 -12.56 18.11 -4.70
C HIS A 176 -13.98 18.61 -4.96
N TYR A 177 -15.01 17.83 -4.63
CA TYR A 177 -16.39 18.15 -4.99
C TYR A 177 -17.10 19.09 -4.03
N ILE A 178 -16.71 19.08 -2.75
CA ILE A 178 -17.38 19.88 -1.71
C ILE A 178 -16.59 21.16 -1.42
N LEU A 179 -15.25 21.09 -1.38
CA LEU A 179 -14.40 22.22 -1.04
C LEU A 179 -13.75 22.88 -2.25
N ASN A 180 -13.96 22.36 -3.46
CA ASN A 180 -13.30 22.81 -4.70
C ASN A 180 -11.77 22.79 -4.61
N LEU A 181 -11.22 21.81 -3.89
CA LEU A 181 -9.80 21.68 -3.62
C LEU A 181 -9.24 20.44 -4.32
N SER A 182 -8.36 20.64 -5.31
CA SER A 182 -7.71 19.55 -6.04
C SER A 182 -6.25 19.42 -5.63
N TYR A 183 -5.82 18.19 -5.39
CA TYR A 183 -4.44 17.87 -5.02
C TYR A 183 -3.60 17.29 -6.16
N SER A 184 -4.28 16.74 -7.17
CA SER A 184 -3.64 16.24 -8.39
C SER A 184 -3.36 17.38 -9.35
N ARG A 185 -2.23 17.27 -10.05
CA ARG A 185 -1.99 18.02 -11.28
C ARG A 185 -3.07 17.72 -12.35
N PRO A 186 -3.34 18.67 -13.26
CA PRO A 186 -4.41 18.56 -14.25
C PRO A 186 -4.15 17.55 -15.37
N GLU A 187 -2.89 17.16 -15.59
CA GLU A 187 -2.56 16.14 -16.58
C GLU A 187 -3.17 14.79 -16.18
N GLN A 188 -3.95 14.22 -17.09
CA GLN A 188 -4.76 13.01 -16.83
C GLN A 188 -3.94 11.80 -16.36
N PHE A 189 -2.68 11.71 -16.76
CA PHE A 189 -1.78 10.64 -16.34
C PHE A 189 -1.51 10.64 -14.84
N TYR A 190 -1.40 11.80 -14.18
CA TYR A 190 -1.16 11.84 -12.73
C TYR A 190 -2.39 11.33 -11.98
N TYR A 191 -3.59 11.78 -12.37
CA TYR A 191 -4.81 11.31 -11.72
C TYR A 191 -5.10 9.84 -12.03
N TRP A 192 -5.20 9.44 -13.29
CA TRP A 192 -5.61 8.07 -13.63
C TRP A 192 -4.49 7.05 -13.46
N GLY A 193 -3.25 7.43 -13.81
CA GLY A 193 -2.10 6.54 -13.75
C GLY A 193 -1.57 6.37 -12.34
N TYR A 194 -1.30 7.46 -11.62
CA TYR A 194 -0.75 7.38 -10.27
C TYR A 194 -1.85 7.26 -9.22
N PHE A 195 -2.76 8.23 -9.14
CA PHE A 195 -3.74 8.28 -8.06
C PHE A 195 -4.76 7.13 -8.15
N VAL A 196 -5.32 6.83 -9.32
CA VAL A 196 -6.30 5.72 -9.46
C VAL A 196 -5.60 4.38 -9.62
N LEU A 197 -4.80 4.17 -10.66
CA LEU A 197 -4.30 2.83 -10.98
C LEU A 197 -3.30 2.28 -9.94
N MET A 198 -2.36 3.08 -9.43
CA MET A 198 -1.36 2.54 -8.48
C MET A 198 -2.00 2.16 -7.14
N ASN A 199 -3.02 2.89 -6.68
CA ASN A 199 -3.73 2.54 -5.44
C ASN A 199 -4.78 1.43 -5.66
N ALA A 200 -5.35 1.28 -6.86
CA ALA A 200 -6.35 0.23 -7.14
C ALA A 200 -5.88 -1.20 -6.82
N PHE A 201 -4.57 -1.48 -6.80
CA PHE A 201 -4.04 -2.76 -6.32
C PHE A 201 -4.39 -3.04 -4.84
N TRP A 202 -4.37 -2.02 -3.98
CA TRP A 202 -4.75 -2.08 -2.57
C TRP A 202 -6.27 -2.09 -2.33
N ILE A 203 -7.09 -1.92 -3.38
CA ILE A 203 -8.51 -2.25 -3.38
C ILE A 203 -8.74 -3.70 -3.83
N VAL A 204 -8.28 -4.03 -5.03
CA VAL A 204 -8.68 -5.27 -5.72
C VAL A 204 -8.07 -6.51 -5.06
N ILE A 205 -6.76 -6.48 -4.78
CA ILE A 205 -6.06 -7.64 -4.22
C ILE A 205 -6.53 -7.89 -2.77
N PRO A 206 -6.53 -6.89 -1.86
CA PRO A 206 -7.08 -7.07 -0.51
C PRO A 206 -8.55 -7.50 -0.51
N GLY A 207 -9.39 -6.96 -1.38
CA GLY A 207 -10.79 -7.38 -1.50
C GLY A 207 -10.94 -8.88 -1.84
N TYR A 208 -10.14 -9.38 -2.79
CA TYR A 208 -10.10 -10.80 -3.10
C TYR A 208 -9.56 -11.65 -1.93
N LEU A 209 -8.51 -11.19 -1.25
CA LEU A 209 -7.91 -11.90 -0.10
C LEU A 209 -8.86 -11.95 1.11
N MET A 210 -9.65 -10.90 1.33
CA MET A 210 -10.73 -10.90 2.33
C MET A 210 -11.79 -11.96 2.00
N TYR A 211 -12.26 -11.99 0.74
CA TYR A 211 -13.20 -13.01 0.28
C TYR A 211 -12.63 -14.42 0.49
N GLN A 212 -11.38 -14.65 0.10
CA GLN A 212 -10.71 -15.94 0.29
C GLN A 212 -10.68 -16.34 1.77
N SER A 213 -10.30 -15.42 2.67
CA SER A 213 -10.27 -15.68 4.11
C SER A 213 -11.64 -16.02 4.66
N VAL A 214 -12.68 -15.25 4.30
CA VAL A 214 -14.05 -15.50 4.74
C VAL A 214 -14.54 -16.89 4.28
N MET A 215 -14.28 -17.25 3.03
CA MET A 215 -14.69 -18.55 2.49
C MET A 215 -13.95 -19.71 3.15
N ALA A 216 -12.65 -19.56 3.45
CA ALA A 216 -11.88 -20.55 4.17
C ALA A 216 -12.41 -20.75 5.60
N THR A 217 -12.66 -19.63 6.31
CA THR A 217 -13.23 -19.65 7.66
C THR A 217 -14.61 -20.30 7.66
N TRP A 218 -15.51 -19.89 6.75
CA TRP A 218 -16.84 -20.47 6.61
C TRP A 218 -16.78 -21.99 6.40
N SER A 219 -15.95 -22.44 5.46
CA SER A 219 -15.81 -23.86 5.12
C SER A 219 -15.31 -24.69 6.31
N ALA A 220 -14.36 -24.14 7.08
CA ALA A 220 -13.84 -24.80 8.28
C ALA A 220 -14.94 -24.98 9.35
N PHE A 221 -15.71 -23.93 9.64
CA PHE A 221 -16.82 -24.01 10.61
C PHE A 221 -17.94 -24.94 10.14
N ALA A 222 -18.27 -24.94 8.84
CA ALA A 222 -19.26 -25.85 8.27
C ALA A 222 -18.85 -27.32 8.47
N ALA A 223 -17.59 -27.65 8.17
CA ALA A 223 -17.06 -29.01 8.34
C ALA A 223 -17.11 -29.48 9.81
N VAL A 224 -16.74 -28.60 10.76
CA VAL A 224 -16.81 -28.92 12.20
C VAL A 224 -18.25 -29.16 12.65
N ASN A 225 -19.19 -28.33 12.19
CA ASN A 225 -20.61 -28.48 12.53
C ASN A 225 -21.20 -29.78 11.96
N ASP A 226 -20.85 -30.14 10.73
CA ASP A 226 -21.32 -31.39 10.13
C ASP A 226 -20.73 -32.63 10.81
N ALA A 227 -19.45 -32.58 11.19
CA ALA A 227 -18.83 -33.63 12.00
C ALA A 227 -19.54 -33.79 13.36
N ALA A 228 -19.85 -32.68 14.05
CA ALA A 228 -20.57 -32.70 15.32
C ALA A 228 -21.97 -33.34 15.19
N ARG A 229 -22.71 -32.99 14.13
CA ARG A 229 -24.04 -33.60 13.85
C ARG A 229 -23.94 -35.09 13.57
N LEU A 230 -22.90 -35.55 12.89
CA LEU A 230 -22.68 -36.97 12.62
C LEU A 230 -22.38 -37.75 13.92
N VAL A 231 -21.54 -37.20 14.79
CA VAL A 231 -21.24 -37.80 16.10
C VAL A 231 -22.50 -37.92 16.95
N GLU A 232 -23.34 -36.88 16.99
CA GLU A 232 -24.61 -36.90 17.71
C GLU A 232 -25.57 -37.99 17.18
N LYS A 233 -25.70 -38.10 15.85
CA LYS A 233 -26.54 -39.13 15.21
C LYS A 233 -26.05 -40.55 15.50
N LEU A 234 -24.73 -40.77 15.52
CA LEU A 234 -24.15 -42.08 15.82
C LEU A 234 -24.31 -42.44 17.31
N GLY A 235 -24.20 -41.46 18.20
CA GLY A 235 -24.47 -41.65 19.63
C GLY A 235 -25.92 -42.05 19.91
N LYS A 236 -26.88 -41.37 19.26
CA LYS A 236 -28.32 -41.70 19.38
C LYS A 236 -28.71 -43.07 18.83
N LYS A 237 -27.93 -43.66 17.91
CA LYS A 237 -28.18 -45.02 17.38
C LYS A 237 -27.63 -46.14 18.28
N ARG A 238 -26.79 -45.83 19.27
CA ARG A 238 -26.16 -46.81 20.17
C ARG A 238 -26.86 -46.96 21.52
N ASN A 239 -27.80 -46.06 21.83
CA ASN A 239 -28.68 -46.11 22.98
C ASN A 239 -30.09 -46.55 22.54
#